data_AF-A0AA42FJM4-F1
#
_entry.id   AF-A0AA42FJM4-F1
#
_cell.length_a   1.000
_cell.length_b   1.000
_cell.length_c   1.000
_cell.angle_alpha   90.00
_cell.angle_beta   90.00
_cell.angle_gamma   90.00
#
_symmetry.space_group_name_H-M   'P 1'
#
loop_
_entity.id
_entity.type
_entity.pdbx_description
1 polymer ?
#
loop_
_entity_poly.entity_id
_entity_poly.type
_entity_poly.pdbx_seq_one_letter_code
_entity_poly.pdbx_strand_id
1 'polypeptide(L)'
;MSLVNLAKLLLVVILSSAISILFYRYFFVDEKLVQETEKQERTVLYWYDPMYPNTKFEQPGKSPFMDMDLVPKYADENLASADSKGVTINPTQTQNLGVKTVAVKWGKLNYDLTFPAEIVFNDHQFAIVQARESGFVEKVYPFTVGEQIQKGEAIAELTIPAWVEAQSEYLALKQMGVPQTDLNSVLERLRLNGMPENSIAQFIKSSKVQTRFIIKAPISGVITALNLRLGMNVTKEGVIAQIQGTTPLWLNASISQSTAELLNKEVQFSVAIPAYPNHQFKVNNWLILPSADAASRTINIRAEITNGENLLKPGMTAYLNLVAEDKESLLIPSQAIVDSGKEQHVIAVGKDGEFIPKKVRVIKESQQMTAISEGLQVGEPIVTQGIFLIDSEANIAGALARMEALSEQATPSNHSSHKSQE
;
A
#
# COMPACT_ATOMS: atom_id res chain seq x y z
N MET A 1 72.33 -13.92 28.92
CA MET A 1 72.60 -14.11 27.48
C MET A 1 73.93 -13.44 27.19
N SER A 2 74.99 -14.19 26.85
CA SER A 2 76.35 -13.64 26.79
C SER A 2 76.47 -12.57 25.71
N LEU A 3 77.33 -11.55 25.93
CA LEU A 3 77.60 -10.47 24.96
C LEU A 3 77.91 -11.00 23.54
N VAL A 4 78.48 -12.21 23.48
CA VAL A 4 78.82 -12.92 22.23
C VAL A 4 77.57 -13.32 21.44
N ASN A 5 76.46 -13.65 22.09
CA ASN A 5 75.22 -14.03 21.41
C ASN A 5 74.45 -12.81 20.88
N LEU A 6 74.57 -11.65 21.53
CA LEU A 6 73.94 -10.40 21.06
C LEU A 6 74.67 -9.85 19.82
N ALA A 7 76.00 -9.93 19.79
CA ALA A 7 76.81 -9.54 18.64
C ALA A 7 76.54 -10.43 17.42
N LYS A 8 76.35 -11.74 17.61
CA LYS A 8 75.97 -12.66 16.52
C LYS A 8 74.58 -12.36 15.96
N LEU A 9 73.62 -11.97 16.80
CA LEU A 9 72.26 -11.66 16.34
C LEU A 9 72.20 -10.34 15.55
N LEU A 10 72.94 -9.31 15.99
CA LEU A 10 73.08 -8.06 15.25
C LEU A 10 73.78 -8.23 13.90
N LEU A 11 74.80 -9.09 13.83
CA LEU A 11 75.51 -9.37 12.58
C LEU A 11 74.63 -10.09 11.55
N VAL A 12 73.74 -10.97 12.01
CA VAL A 12 72.77 -11.67 11.13
C VAL A 12 71.70 -10.70 10.59
N VAL A 13 71.24 -9.73 11.39
CA VAL A 13 70.27 -8.71 10.95
C VAL A 13 70.90 -7.73 9.95
N ILE A 14 72.17 -7.36 10.15
CA ILE A 14 72.89 -6.50 9.20
C ILE A 14 73.14 -7.25 7.89
N LEU A 15 73.53 -8.53 7.93
CA LEU A 15 73.71 -9.34 6.73
C LEU A 15 72.41 -9.53 5.95
N SER A 16 71.28 -9.77 6.63
CA SER A 16 69.99 -9.94 5.94
C SER A 16 69.48 -8.64 5.31
N SER A 17 69.73 -7.49 5.95
CA SER A 17 69.41 -6.18 5.36
C SER A 17 70.26 -5.85 4.13
N ALA A 18 71.56 -6.19 4.15
CA ALA A 18 72.47 -5.98 3.02
C ALA A 18 72.13 -6.89 1.84
N ILE A 19 71.75 -8.14 2.10
CA ILE A 19 71.30 -9.09 1.07
C ILE A 19 69.97 -8.62 0.45
N SER A 20 69.05 -8.07 1.24
CA SER A 20 67.77 -7.53 0.73
C SER A 20 67.97 -6.29 -0.15
N ILE A 21 68.90 -5.40 0.20
CA ILE A 21 69.23 -4.21 -0.62
C ILE A 21 69.97 -4.61 -1.91
N LEU A 22 70.85 -5.61 -1.85
CA LEU A 22 71.51 -6.17 -3.03
C LEU A 22 70.52 -6.92 -3.94
N PHE A 23 69.56 -7.65 -3.37
CA PHE A 23 68.49 -8.30 -4.12
C PHE A 23 67.58 -7.27 -4.79
N TYR A 24 67.27 -6.17 -4.09
CA TYR A 24 66.51 -5.06 -4.68
C TYR A 24 67.31 -4.34 -5.80
N ARG A 25 68.62 -4.12 -5.65
CA ARG A 25 69.43 -3.55 -6.74
C ARG A 25 69.62 -4.50 -7.92
N TYR A 26 69.75 -5.80 -7.68
CA TYR A 26 69.93 -6.79 -8.73
C TYR A 26 68.63 -7.07 -9.51
N PHE A 27 67.47 -6.95 -8.85
CA PHE A 27 66.17 -7.20 -9.48
C PHE A 27 65.48 -5.92 -10.00
N PHE A 28 65.86 -4.73 -9.52
CA PHE A 28 65.12 -3.48 -9.80
C PHE A 28 65.97 -2.35 -10.42
N VAL A 29 67.26 -2.56 -10.72
CA VAL A 29 68.11 -1.59 -11.42
C VAL A 29 68.99 -2.28 -12.47
N ASP A 30 68.38 -2.68 -13.59
CA ASP A 30 68.84 -2.33 -14.93
C ASP A 30 67.91 -2.97 -15.96
N GLU A 31 66.81 -2.28 -16.24
CA GLU A 31 66.20 -2.34 -17.57
C GLU A 31 65.69 -0.95 -17.93
N LYS A 32 66.62 0.02 -17.97
CA LYS A 32 66.55 1.09 -18.97
C LYS A 32 66.86 0.44 -20.33
N LEU A 33 65.92 -0.35 -20.84
CA LEU A 33 65.86 -0.62 -22.25
C LEU A 33 65.35 0.65 -22.93
N VAL A 34 66.21 1.21 -23.76
CA VAL A 34 65.87 2.14 -24.82
C VAL A 34 64.73 1.50 -25.62
N GLN A 35 63.49 1.87 -25.31
CA GLN A 35 62.44 1.80 -26.31
C GLN A 35 62.73 2.95 -27.26
N GLU A 36 63.46 2.63 -28.33
CA GLU A 36 63.15 3.23 -29.62
C GLU A 36 61.63 3.21 -29.74
N THR A 37 61.04 4.39 -29.67
CA THR A 37 59.68 4.57 -30.14
C THR A 37 59.76 4.32 -31.63
N GLU A 38 59.60 3.06 -32.06
CA GLU A 38 58.86 2.80 -33.28
C GLU A 38 57.54 3.54 -33.07
N LYS A 39 57.49 4.75 -33.60
CA LYS A 39 56.26 5.44 -33.90
C LYS A 39 55.54 4.46 -34.82
N GLN A 40 54.74 3.54 -34.26
CA GLN A 40 53.62 3.01 -35.00
C GLN A 40 52.87 4.25 -35.42
N GLU A 41 53.02 4.59 -36.70
CA GLU A 41 52.30 5.68 -37.33
C GLU A 41 50.83 5.36 -37.15
N ARG A 42 50.22 5.90 -36.09
CA ARG A 42 48.78 5.81 -35.90
C ARG A 42 48.18 6.43 -37.14
N THR A 43 47.47 5.61 -37.92
CA THR A 43 46.93 6.02 -39.20
C THR A 43 45.88 7.09 -38.95
N VAL A 44 46.25 8.34 -39.23
CA VAL A 44 45.32 9.47 -39.14
C VAL A 44 44.35 9.33 -40.31
N LEU A 45 43.06 9.17 -40.00
CA LEU A 45 42.04 8.94 -41.02
C LEU A 45 41.67 10.24 -41.74
N TYR A 46 41.56 11.32 -40.96
CA TYR A 46 41.38 12.69 -41.43
C TYR A 46 41.63 13.67 -40.26
N TRP A 47 41.88 14.92 -40.62
CA TRP A 47 42.00 16.06 -39.73
C TRP A 47 40.68 16.84 -39.76
N TYR A 48 40.24 17.40 -38.63
CA TYR A 48 39.01 18.19 -38.58
C TYR A 48 39.14 19.40 -37.65
N ASP A 49 38.27 20.38 -37.88
CA ASP A 49 38.13 21.55 -37.01
C ASP A 49 37.13 21.22 -35.89
N PRO A 50 37.51 21.32 -34.59
CA PRO A 50 36.63 21.04 -33.46
C PRO A 50 35.30 21.81 -33.47
N MET A 51 35.25 22.99 -34.11
CA MET A 51 34.04 23.81 -34.21
C MET A 51 33.18 23.52 -35.44
N TYR A 52 33.75 22.89 -36.47
CA TYR A 52 33.04 22.44 -37.68
C TYR A 52 33.38 20.97 -38.01
N PRO A 53 32.91 20.02 -37.18
CA PRO A 53 33.32 18.62 -37.24
C PRO A 53 32.83 17.86 -38.49
N ASN A 54 31.95 18.46 -39.30
CA ASN A 54 31.43 17.84 -40.53
C ASN A 54 32.41 17.94 -41.72
N THR A 55 33.42 18.79 -41.65
CA THR A 55 34.43 19.02 -42.70
C THR A 55 35.71 18.24 -42.40
N LYS A 56 36.11 17.37 -43.32
CA LYS A 56 37.26 16.47 -43.18
C LYS A 56 38.40 16.92 -44.09
N PHE A 57 39.61 16.95 -43.55
CA PHE A 57 40.82 17.34 -44.27
C PHE A 57 41.82 16.17 -44.30
N GLU A 58 42.49 15.96 -45.43
CA GLU A 58 43.42 14.83 -45.59
C GLU A 58 44.83 15.13 -45.06
N GLN A 59 45.16 16.39 -44.79
CA GLN A 59 46.50 16.83 -44.38
C GLN A 59 46.44 17.69 -43.10
N PRO A 60 47.48 17.63 -42.25
CA PRO A 60 47.63 18.57 -41.14
C PRO A 60 47.79 20.00 -41.68
N GLY A 61 47.13 20.95 -41.02
CA GLY A 61 47.22 22.36 -41.39
C GLY A 61 46.31 23.23 -40.55
N LYS A 62 46.29 24.52 -40.89
CA LYS A 62 45.35 25.47 -40.29
C LYS A 62 43.98 25.37 -40.96
N SER A 63 42.93 25.42 -40.15
CA SER A 63 41.54 25.44 -40.62
C SER A 63 41.30 26.65 -41.53
N PRO A 64 40.73 26.46 -42.74
CA PRO A 64 40.34 27.56 -43.63
C PRO A 64 39.31 28.52 -43.03
N PHE A 65 38.63 28.10 -41.95
CA PHE A 65 37.54 28.84 -41.34
C PHE A 65 38.01 29.75 -40.20
N MET A 66 39.03 29.36 -39.42
CA MET A 66 39.47 30.10 -38.23
C MET A 66 40.98 30.10 -37.93
N ASP A 67 41.86 29.79 -38.90
CA ASP A 67 43.33 29.88 -38.76
C ASP A 67 43.93 29.12 -37.55
N MET A 68 43.16 28.19 -36.96
CA MET A 68 43.56 27.30 -35.86
C MET A 68 44.03 25.95 -36.39
N ASP A 69 44.91 25.29 -35.65
CA ASP A 69 45.47 23.99 -36.05
C ASP A 69 44.37 22.90 -36.04
N LEU A 70 44.27 22.17 -37.15
CA LEU A 70 43.38 21.02 -37.26
C LEU A 70 43.82 19.90 -36.31
N VAL A 71 42.86 19.14 -35.78
CA VAL A 71 43.12 18.05 -34.84
C VAL A 71 43.04 16.69 -35.57
N PRO A 72 44.00 15.77 -35.37
CA PRO A 72 43.99 14.47 -36.05
C PRO A 72 42.95 13.53 -35.42
N LYS A 73 42.16 12.85 -36.25
CA LYS A 73 41.28 11.76 -35.82
C LYS A 73 41.90 10.41 -36.16
N TYR A 74 42.05 9.56 -35.16
CA TYR A 74 42.72 8.26 -35.27
C TYR A 74 41.73 7.13 -35.57
N ALA A 75 42.16 6.13 -36.35
CA ALA A 75 41.33 4.97 -36.70
C ALA A 75 40.90 4.14 -35.47
N ASP A 76 41.70 4.15 -34.40
CA ASP A 76 41.49 3.34 -33.19
C ASP A 76 40.26 3.76 -32.36
N GLU A 77 39.78 5.00 -32.53
CA GLU A 77 38.52 5.46 -31.91
C GLU A 77 37.27 4.81 -32.50
N ASN A 78 37.35 4.25 -33.73
CA ASN A 78 36.19 3.62 -34.38
C ASN A 78 36.07 2.11 -34.12
N LEU A 79 37.11 1.44 -33.60
CA LEU A 79 37.08 0.00 -33.36
C LEU A 79 36.45 -0.41 -32.02
N ALA A 80 36.16 0.55 -31.14
CA ALA A 80 35.40 0.32 -29.90
C ALA A 80 33.94 0.80 -29.96
N SER A 81 33.49 1.40 -31.08
CA SER A 81 32.27 2.22 -31.12
C SER A 81 31.15 1.74 -32.04
N ALA A 82 31.33 0.62 -32.75
CA ALA A 82 30.26 0.04 -33.58
C ALA A 82 29.46 -1.06 -32.87
N ASP A 83 30.08 -1.82 -31.96
CA ASP A 83 29.45 -2.96 -31.25
C ASP A 83 29.21 -2.73 -29.76
N SER A 84 29.71 -1.63 -29.17
CA SER A 84 29.49 -1.34 -27.75
C SER A 84 28.09 -0.74 -27.52
N LYS A 85 27.30 -1.46 -26.72
CA LYS A 85 25.94 -1.07 -26.35
C LYS A 85 25.90 0.02 -25.27
N GLY A 86 27.05 0.34 -24.66
CA GLY A 86 27.18 1.31 -23.57
C GLY A 86 28.10 2.49 -23.85
N VAL A 87 28.42 3.22 -22.78
CA VAL A 87 29.40 4.30 -22.72
C VAL A 87 30.45 3.99 -21.66
N THR A 88 31.73 4.20 -21.99
CA THR A 88 32.84 4.02 -21.06
C THR A 88 33.23 5.37 -20.48
N ILE A 89 33.12 5.52 -19.16
CA ILE A 89 33.46 6.76 -18.44
C ILE A 89 34.70 6.49 -17.59
N ASN A 90 35.58 7.48 -17.47
CA ASN A 90 36.81 7.34 -16.69
C ASN A 90 36.50 6.96 -15.22
N PRO A 91 37.08 5.88 -14.68
CA PRO A 91 36.83 5.43 -13.30
C PRO A 91 37.09 6.50 -12.23
N THR A 92 38.03 7.42 -12.46
CA THR A 92 38.31 8.52 -11.52
C THR A 92 37.17 9.55 -11.48
N GLN A 93 36.52 9.80 -12.62
CA GLN A 93 35.37 10.71 -12.71
C GLN A 93 34.13 10.10 -12.05
N THR A 94 33.87 8.81 -12.26
CA THR A 94 32.74 8.11 -11.63
C THR A 94 32.92 8.01 -10.11
N GLN A 95 34.16 7.80 -9.65
CA GLN A 95 34.48 7.81 -8.22
C GLN A 95 34.32 9.20 -7.59
N ASN A 96 34.79 10.27 -8.25
CA ASN A 96 34.61 11.65 -7.79
C ASN A 96 33.13 12.06 -7.76
N LEU A 97 32.33 11.53 -8.68
CA LEU A 97 30.88 11.72 -8.73
C LEU A 97 30.14 10.94 -7.63
N GLY A 98 30.80 9.99 -6.97
CA GLY A 98 30.19 9.17 -5.91
C GLY A 98 29.09 8.24 -6.45
N VAL A 99 29.29 7.71 -7.66
CA VAL A 99 28.35 6.78 -8.28
C VAL A 99 28.18 5.55 -7.39
N LYS A 100 26.92 5.21 -7.08
CA LYS A 100 26.58 3.98 -6.35
C LYS A 100 25.78 3.05 -7.22
N THR A 101 26.07 1.76 -7.09
CA THR A 101 25.36 0.70 -7.80
C THR A 101 24.68 -0.23 -6.81
N VAL A 102 23.56 -0.81 -7.23
CA VAL A 102 22.82 -1.82 -6.49
C VAL A 102 22.54 -2.98 -7.43
N ALA A 103 22.66 -4.20 -6.93
CA ALA A 103 22.28 -5.39 -7.70
C ALA A 103 20.76 -5.53 -7.75
N VAL A 104 20.21 -5.83 -8.93
CA VAL A 104 18.79 -6.15 -9.13
C VAL A 104 18.43 -7.37 -8.28
N LYS A 105 17.33 -7.28 -7.52
CA LYS A 105 16.87 -8.37 -6.66
C LYS A 105 15.60 -9.00 -7.22
N TRP A 106 15.40 -10.28 -6.93
CA TRP A 106 14.10 -10.93 -7.08
C TRP A 106 13.41 -10.96 -5.73
N GLY A 107 12.17 -10.49 -5.66
CA GLY A 107 11.43 -10.47 -4.39
C GLY A 107 10.03 -9.91 -4.54
N LYS A 108 9.31 -9.86 -3.41
CA LYS A 108 7.97 -9.30 -3.34
C LYS A 108 8.02 -7.81 -3.04
N LEU A 109 7.18 -7.04 -3.72
CA LEU A 109 7.04 -5.62 -3.46
C LEU A 109 6.12 -5.42 -2.24
N ASN A 110 6.61 -4.72 -1.23
CA ASN A 110 5.85 -4.45 -0.01
C ASN A 110 5.07 -3.15 -0.14
N TYR A 111 3.80 -3.18 0.25
CA TYR A 111 2.93 -2.01 0.37
C TYR A 111 2.67 -1.70 1.83
N ASP A 112 2.72 -0.41 2.15
CA ASP A 112 2.22 0.15 3.39
C ASP A 112 1.37 1.36 3.02
N LEU A 113 0.05 1.15 3.02
CA LEU A 113 -0.93 2.13 2.56
C LEU A 113 -1.87 2.47 3.70
N THR A 114 -2.11 3.76 3.89
CA THR A 114 -3.05 4.27 4.88
C THR A 114 -4.29 4.80 4.19
N PHE A 115 -5.45 4.33 4.63
CA PHE A 115 -6.75 4.77 4.14
C PHE A 115 -7.54 5.50 5.22
N PRO A 116 -8.27 6.57 4.87
CA PRO A 116 -9.20 7.21 5.79
C PRO A 116 -10.37 6.27 6.08
N ALA A 117 -10.79 6.26 7.33
CA ALA A 117 -11.91 5.47 7.80
C ALA A 117 -12.76 6.25 8.82
N GLU A 118 -14.00 5.81 8.97
CA GLU A 118 -14.94 6.35 9.94
C GLU A 118 -15.50 5.24 10.81
N ILE A 119 -15.58 5.50 12.12
CA ILE A 119 -16.24 4.60 13.06
C ILE A 119 -17.73 4.88 13.00
N VAL A 120 -18.52 3.85 12.73
CA VAL A 120 -19.97 3.95 12.60
C VAL A 120 -20.67 2.95 13.50
N PHE A 121 -21.96 3.19 13.76
CA PHE A 121 -22.80 2.22 14.44
C PHE A 121 -22.88 0.92 13.67
N ASN A 122 -23.12 -0.16 14.41
CA ASN A 122 -23.34 -1.46 13.82
C ASN A 122 -24.81 -1.62 13.43
N ASP A 123 -25.10 -1.60 12.13
CA ASP A 123 -26.48 -1.72 11.64
C ASP A 123 -27.06 -3.13 11.83
N HIS A 124 -26.24 -4.15 12.15
CA HIS A 124 -26.77 -5.46 12.59
C HIS A 124 -27.33 -5.39 14.02
N GLN A 125 -26.86 -4.44 14.83
CA GLN A 125 -27.37 -4.18 16.18
C GLN A 125 -28.31 -2.97 16.17
N PHE A 126 -29.31 -3.00 15.29
CA PHE A 126 -30.30 -1.94 15.14
C PHE A 126 -31.66 -2.38 15.70
N ALA A 127 -32.20 -1.63 16.66
CA ALA A 127 -33.51 -1.90 17.21
C ALA A 127 -34.41 -0.66 17.14
N ILE A 128 -35.57 -0.81 16.50
CA ILE A 128 -36.66 0.15 16.55
C ILE A 128 -37.70 -0.38 17.54
N VAL A 129 -37.97 0.39 18.58
CA VAL A 129 -38.99 0.09 19.58
C VAL A 129 -40.28 0.79 19.15
N GLN A 130 -41.34 0.00 18.94
CA GLN A 130 -42.69 0.46 18.62
C GLN A 130 -43.70 -0.18 19.56
N ALA A 131 -44.84 0.50 19.77
CA ALA A 131 -45.94 -0.11 20.51
C ALA A 131 -46.62 -1.17 19.65
N ARG A 132 -47.03 -2.28 20.30
CA ARG A 132 -47.79 -3.34 19.62
C ARG A 132 -49.25 -2.95 19.39
N GLU A 133 -49.77 -2.08 20.26
CA GLU A 133 -51.12 -1.54 20.23
C GLU A 133 -51.11 -0.07 20.65
N SER A 134 -52.13 0.66 20.24
CA SER A 134 -52.27 2.08 20.60
C SER A 134 -52.59 2.24 22.08
N GLY A 135 -52.09 3.33 22.66
CA GLY A 135 -52.23 3.62 24.08
C GLY A 135 -51.81 5.03 24.44
N PHE A 136 -51.67 5.30 25.73
CA PHE A 136 -51.22 6.59 26.24
C PHE A 136 -50.02 6.42 27.19
N VAL A 137 -49.14 7.41 27.19
CA VAL A 137 -47.92 7.44 27.99
C VAL A 137 -48.25 7.86 29.41
N GLU A 138 -48.01 6.98 30.38
CA GLU A 138 -48.15 7.29 31.80
C GLU A 138 -46.84 7.79 32.41
N LYS A 139 -45.70 7.27 31.94
CA LYS A 139 -44.39 7.64 32.46
C LYS A 139 -43.31 7.46 31.41
N VAL A 140 -42.33 8.36 31.44
CA VAL A 140 -41.10 8.25 30.65
C VAL A 140 -39.95 8.23 31.63
N TYR A 141 -39.07 7.25 31.50
CA TYR A 141 -37.85 7.20 32.30
C TYR A 141 -36.86 8.28 31.84
N PRO A 142 -35.91 8.72 32.69
CA PRO A 142 -35.03 9.84 32.38
C PRO A 142 -33.93 9.42 31.40
N PHE A 143 -34.33 9.17 30.16
CA PHE A 143 -33.44 8.90 29.04
C PHE A 143 -33.59 9.99 27.98
N THR A 144 -32.49 10.38 27.33
CA THR A 144 -32.49 11.27 26.17
C THR A 144 -31.70 10.70 25.00
N VAL A 145 -31.89 11.27 23.81
CA VAL A 145 -31.10 10.95 22.63
C VAL A 145 -29.62 11.21 22.91
N GLY A 146 -28.77 10.23 22.57
CA GLY A 146 -27.33 10.24 22.81
C GLY A 146 -26.89 9.47 24.05
N GLU A 147 -27.80 9.09 24.95
CA GLU A 147 -27.45 8.30 26.14
C GLU A 147 -27.33 6.81 25.83
N GLN A 148 -26.49 6.14 26.63
CA GLN A 148 -26.37 4.68 26.60
C GLN A 148 -27.51 4.04 27.41
N ILE A 149 -28.01 2.92 26.91
CA ILE A 149 -29.05 2.11 27.53
C ILE A 149 -28.66 0.63 27.49
N GLN A 150 -28.92 -0.09 28.56
CA GLN A 150 -28.69 -1.53 28.64
C GLN A 150 -29.94 -2.32 28.27
N LYS A 151 -29.73 -3.51 27.70
CA LYS A 151 -30.82 -4.46 27.41
C LYS A 151 -31.64 -4.73 28.67
N GLY A 152 -32.95 -4.48 28.59
CA GLY A 152 -33.91 -4.70 29.66
C GLY A 152 -34.22 -3.47 30.51
N GLU A 153 -33.50 -2.35 30.34
CA GLU A 153 -33.84 -1.09 31.01
C GLU A 153 -35.18 -0.54 30.50
N ALA A 154 -35.92 0.08 31.41
CA ALA A 154 -37.26 0.58 31.14
C ALA A 154 -37.20 1.97 30.48
N ILE A 155 -37.85 2.11 29.33
CA ILE A 155 -37.89 3.36 28.53
C ILE A 155 -39.14 4.16 28.90
N ALA A 156 -40.29 3.51 28.92
CA ALA A 156 -41.57 4.14 29.19
C ALA A 156 -42.60 3.16 29.79
N GLU A 157 -43.60 3.70 30.46
CA GLU A 157 -44.80 2.97 30.90
C GLU A 157 -45.99 3.45 30.06
N LEU A 158 -46.68 2.50 29.42
CA LEU A 158 -47.82 2.75 28.56
C LEU A 158 -49.06 2.03 29.08
N THR A 159 -50.22 2.67 28.96
CA THR A 159 -51.50 2.00 29.18
C THR A 159 -52.13 1.62 27.84
N ILE A 160 -52.44 0.31 27.70
CA ILE A 160 -52.95 -0.31 26.47
C ILE A 160 -54.32 -0.94 26.78
N PRO A 161 -55.43 -0.29 26.41
CA PRO A 161 -56.77 -0.81 26.68
C PRO A 161 -57.16 -2.02 25.83
N ALA A 162 -56.55 -2.19 24.65
CA ALA A 162 -56.95 -3.16 23.63
C ALA A 162 -56.99 -4.63 24.12
N TRP A 163 -56.22 -4.97 25.16
CA TRP A 163 -56.13 -6.34 25.67
C TRP A 163 -57.03 -6.63 26.88
N VAL A 164 -57.76 -5.64 27.40
CA VAL A 164 -58.55 -5.77 28.64
C VAL A 164 -59.72 -6.75 28.48
N GLU A 165 -60.39 -6.71 27.33
CA GLU A 165 -61.56 -7.55 27.04
C GLU A 165 -61.19 -9.04 27.04
N ALA A 166 -60.20 -9.42 26.24
CA ALA A 166 -59.72 -10.81 26.15
C ALA A 166 -59.10 -11.32 27.47
N GLN A 167 -58.45 -10.45 28.26
CA GLN A 167 -58.00 -10.81 29.61
C GLN A 167 -59.17 -11.09 30.57
N SER A 168 -60.23 -10.29 30.50
CA SER A 168 -61.41 -10.47 31.34
C SER A 168 -62.18 -11.74 30.96
N GLU A 169 -62.29 -12.02 29.67
CA GLU A 169 -62.84 -13.27 29.14
C GLU A 169 -62.08 -14.50 29.65
N TYR A 170 -60.75 -14.49 29.59
CA TYR A 170 -59.92 -15.58 30.12
C TYR A 170 -60.18 -15.84 31.61
N LEU A 171 -60.26 -14.78 32.42
CA LEU A 171 -60.52 -14.92 33.87
C LEU A 171 -61.92 -15.47 34.14
N ALA A 172 -62.93 -15.07 33.37
CA ALA A 172 -64.29 -15.59 33.49
C ALA A 172 -64.36 -17.08 33.13
N LEU A 173 -63.76 -17.49 32.00
CA LEU A 173 -63.71 -18.90 31.58
C LEU A 173 -62.95 -19.76 32.58
N LYS A 174 -61.87 -19.23 33.18
CA LYS A 174 -61.12 -19.91 34.24
C LYS A 174 -61.97 -20.10 35.50
N GLN A 175 -62.80 -19.13 35.87
CA GLN A 175 -63.74 -19.26 36.99
C GLN A 175 -64.86 -20.27 36.72
N MET A 176 -65.27 -20.41 35.46
CA MET A 176 -66.28 -21.39 35.01
C MET A 176 -65.75 -22.83 34.90
N GLY A 177 -64.44 -23.06 35.09
CA GLY A 177 -63.84 -24.39 35.03
C GLY A 177 -63.75 -24.98 33.62
N VAL A 178 -63.68 -24.12 32.60
CA VAL A 178 -63.57 -24.52 31.18
C VAL A 178 -62.26 -25.30 30.93
N PRO A 179 -62.24 -26.30 30.02
CA PRO A 179 -61.02 -27.05 29.69
C PRO A 179 -59.84 -26.16 29.27
N GLN A 180 -58.63 -26.63 29.57
CA GLN A 180 -57.39 -25.90 29.29
C GLN A 180 -57.18 -25.58 27.79
N THR A 181 -57.75 -26.39 26.89
CA THR A 181 -57.68 -26.17 25.43
C THR A 181 -58.33 -24.86 25.01
N ASP A 182 -59.47 -24.51 25.61
CA ASP A 182 -60.22 -23.31 25.25
C ASP A 182 -59.57 -22.09 25.90
N LEU A 183 -59.05 -22.24 27.13
CA LEU A 183 -58.25 -21.20 27.79
C LEU A 183 -56.99 -20.85 26.99
N ASN A 184 -56.29 -21.85 26.46
CA ASN A 184 -55.12 -21.65 25.62
C ASN A 184 -55.47 -20.94 24.30
N SER A 185 -56.68 -21.13 23.78
CA SER A 185 -57.14 -20.43 22.58
C SER A 185 -57.28 -18.92 22.83
N VAL A 186 -57.79 -18.52 24.00
CA VAL A 186 -57.85 -17.09 24.39
C VAL A 186 -56.45 -16.50 24.57
N LEU A 187 -55.53 -17.24 25.20
CA LEU A 187 -54.13 -16.82 25.36
C LEU A 187 -53.44 -16.63 24.01
N GLU A 188 -53.71 -17.51 23.04
CA GLU A 188 -53.16 -17.38 21.69
C GLU A 188 -53.73 -16.15 20.97
N ARG A 189 -55.02 -15.83 21.14
CA ARG A 189 -55.58 -14.56 20.64
C ARG A 189 -54.87 -13.34 21.25
N LEU A 190 -54.61 -13.34 22.56
CA LEU A 190 -53.85 -12.26 23.21
C LEU A 190 -52.44 -12.10 22.62
N ARG A 191 -51.74 -13.22 22.40
CA ARG A 191 -50.41 -13.23 21.79
C ARG A 191 -50.43 -12.68 20.36
N LEU A 192 -51.40 -13.11 19.55
CA LEU A 192 -51.58 -12.65 18.17
C LEU A 192 -52.01 -11.18 18.09
N ASN A 193 -52.75 -10.69 19.08
CA ASN A 193 -53.08 -9.26 19.25
C ASN A 193 -51.90 -8.44 19.79
N GLY A 194 -50.69 -9.02 19.88
CA GLY A 194 -49.47 -8.30 20.19
C GLY A 194 -49.15 -8.15 21.67
N MET A 195 -49.90 -8.81 22.58
CA MET A 195 -49.55 -8.82 24.00
C MET A 195 -48.22 -9.57 24.21
N PRO A 196 -47.20 -8.97 24.84
CA PRO A 196 -45.91 -9.63 25.03
C PRO A 196 -46.02 -10.89 25.90
N GLU A 197 -45.30 -11.95 25.56
CA GLU A 197 -45.36 -13.25 26.26
C GLU A 197 -45.03 -13.13 27.76
N ASN A 198 -44.04 -12.30 28.10
CA ASN A 198 -43.69 -12.01 29.49
C ASN A 198 -44.86 -11.38 30.27
N SER A 199 -45.64 -10.52 29.60
CA SER A 199 -46.82 -9.89 30.18
C SER A 199 -47.99 -10.86 30.29
N ILE A 200 -48.14 -11.78 29.33
CA ILE A 200 -49.13 -12.88 29.41
C ILE A 200 -48.80 -13.80 30.60
N ALA A 201 -47.53 -14.19 30.77
CA ALA A 201 -47.11 -15.01 31.91
C ALA A 201 -47.38 -14.31 33.26
N GLN A 202 -47.14 -12.99 33.34
CA GLN A 202 -47.45 -12.19 34.52
C GLN A 202 -48.96 -12.08 34.77
N PHE A 203 -49.77 -11.94 33.72
CA PHE A 203 -51.23 -11.96 33.79
C PHE A 203 -51.75 -13.29 34.36
N ILE A 204 -51.27 -14.43 33.84
CA ILE A 204 -51.67 -15.77 34.32
C ILE A 204 -51.30 -15.95 35.80
N LYS A 205 -50.08 -15.58 36.18
CA LYS A 205 -49.58 -15.70 37.55
C LYS A 205 -50.33 -14.82 38.54
N SER A 206 -50.64 -13.58 38.15
CA SER A 206 -51.33 -12.63 39.02
C SER A 206 -52.85 -12.84 39.06
N SER A 207 -53.42 -13.47 38.03
CA SER A 207 -54.87 -13.60 37.80
C SER A 207 -55.61 -12.26 37.93
N LYS A 208 -54.95 -11.17 37.51
CA LYS A 208 -55.48 -9.80 37.49
C LYS A 208 -55.25 -9.20 36.12
N VAL A 209 -56.25 -8.49 35.60
CA VAL A 209 -56.16 -7.76 34.33
C VAL A 209 -55.00 -6.75 34.39
N GLN A 210 -54.14 -6.79 33.37
CA GLN A 210 -53.02 -5.89 33.18
C GLN A 210 -53.41 -4.80 32.19
N THR A 211 -53.29 -3.55 32.60
CA THR A 211 -53.53 -2.37 31.76
C THR A 211 -52.26 -1.59 31.47
N ARG A 212 -51.27 -1.65 32.37
CA ARG A 212 -50.01 -0.92 32.31
C ARG A 212 -48.87 -1.84 31.89
N PHE A 213 -48.11 -1.41 30.89
CA PHE A 213 -47.03 -2.17 30.29
C PHE A 213 -45.75 -1.34 30.26
N ILE A 214 -44.64 -1.96 30.66
CA ILE A 214 -43.32 -1.34 30.64
C ILE A 214 -42.65 -1.70 29.32
N ILE A 215 -42.33 -0.68 28.53
CA ILE A 215 -41.53 -0.82 27.32
C ILE A 215 -40.05 -0.81 27.72
N LYS A 216 -39.32 -1.85 27.33
CA LYS A 216 -37.91 -2.04 27.68
C LYS A 216 -37.02 -2.02 26.45
N ALA A 217 -35.74 -1.70 26.64
CA ALA A 217 -34.73 -1.81 25.60
C ALA A 217 -34.49 -3.27 25.19
N PRO A 218 -34.64 -3.65 23.91
CA PRO A 218 -34.42 -5.02 23.44
C PRO A 218 -32.92 -5.39 23.32
N ILE A 219 -32.06 -4.37 23.15
CA ILE A 219 -30.60 -4.49 23.02
C ILE A 219 -29.91 -3.42 23.85
N SER A 220 -28.63 -3.63 24.17
CA SER A 220 -27.77 -2.60 24.74
C SER A 220 -27.19 -1.72 23.63
N GLY A 221 -27.08 -0.42 23.84
CA GLY A 221 -26.57 0.51 22.83
C GLY A 221 -26.77 1.97 23.21
N VAL A 222 -26.81 2.84 22.20
CA VAL A 222 -27.08 4.27 22.32
C VAL A 222 -28.46 4.58 21.73
N ILE A 223 -29.21 5.44 22.41
CA ILE A 223 -30.52 5.93 21.93
C ILE A 223 -30.28 6.97 20.84
N THR A 224 -30.60 6.65 19.59
CA THR A 224 -30.43 7.56 18.44
C THR A 224 -31.70 8.36 18.14
N ALA A 225 -32.86 7.88 18.57
CA ALA A 225 -34.11 8.62 18.53
C ALA A 225 -34.97 8.25 19.73
N LEU A 226 -35.71 9.22 20.28
CA LEU A 226 -36.69 9.02 21.35
C LEU A 226 -37.86 9.99 21.12
N ASN A 227 -38.95 9.50 20.53
CA ASN A 227 -40.09 10.33 20.13
C ASN A 227 -41.27 10.22 21.08
N LEU A 228 -40.98 10.10 22.38
CA LEU A 228 -41.99 9.86 23.39
C LEU A 228 -41.79 10.81 24.57
N ARG A 229 -42.86 11.52 24.92
CA ARG A 229 -42.91 12.42 26.08
C ARG A 229 -44.14 12.11 26.92
N LEU A 230 -44.06 12.48 28.19
CA LEU A 230 -45.17 12.33 29.13
C LEU A 230 -46.42 13.03 28.59
N GLY A 231 -47.57 12.35 28.65
CA GLY A 231 -48.86 12.87 28.19
C GLY A 231 -49.15 12.67 26.70
N MET A 232 -48.24 12.09 25.92
CA MET A 232 -48.49 11.73 24.53
C MET A 232 -49.36 10.47 24.39
N ASN A 233 -50.06 10.37 23.26
CA ASN A 233 -50.61 9.11 22.78
C ASN A 233 -49.57 8.39 21.92
N VAL A 234 -49.60 7.06 21.94
CA VAL A 234 -48.74 6.20 21.12
C VAL A 234 -49.60 5.41 20.15
N THR A 235 -49.15 5.31 18.91
CA THR A 235 -49.78 4.48 17.87
C THR A 235 -48.86 3.33 17.48
N LYS A 236 -49.39 2.36 16.73
CA LYS A 236 -48.61 1.22 16.22
C LYS A 236 -47.51 1.65 15.23
N GLU A 237 -47.76 2.68 14.42
CA GLU A 237 -46.75 3.18 13.49
C GLU A 237 -45.67 4.02 14.18
N GLY A 238 -46.01 4.59 15.35
CA GLY A 238 -45.14 5.48 16.11
C GLY A 238 -43.86 4.80 16.61
N VAL A 239 -42.71 5.32 16.17
CA VAL A 239 -41.40 4.94 16.71
C VAL A 239 -41.23 5.54 18.10
N ILE A 240 -41.17 4.70 19.13
CA ILE A 240 -40.92 5.13 20.50
C ILE A 240 -39.45 5.48 20.67
N ALA A 241 -38.56 4.54 20.35
CA ALA A 241 -37.13 4.70 20.48
C ALA A 241 -36.39 3.98 19.36
N GLN A 242 -35.23 4.50 18.96
CA GLN A 242 -34.25 3.81 18.13
C GLN A 242 -32.99 3.62 18.95
N ILE A 243 -32.47 2.38 18.96
CA ILE A 243 -31.29 1.99 19.73
C ILE A 243 -30.32 1.33 18.77
N GLN A 244 -29.08 1.82 18.75
CA GLN A 244 -27.99 1.25 17.97
C GLN A 244 -26.89 0.71 18.88
N GLY A 245 -26.48 -0.52 18.66
CA GLY A 245 -25.44 -1.19 19.44
C GLY A 245 -24.05 -0.61 19.19
N THR A 246 -23.22 -0.65 20.22
CA THR A 246 -21.84 -0.13 20.23
C THR A 246 -20.79 -1.22 20.45
N THR A 247 -21.18 -2.49 20.46
CA THR A 247 -20.26 -3.60 20.74
C THR A 247 -20.69 -4.86 19.98
N PRO A 248 -20.08 -5.18 18.83
CA PRO A 248 -18.97 -4.46 18.17
C PRO A 248 -19.45 -3.22 17.40
N LEU A 249 -18.55 -2.26 17.20
CA LEU A 249 -18.74 -1.15 16.26
C LEU A 249 -18.26 -1.56 14.86
N TRP A 250 -18.62 -0.75 13.87
CA TRP A 250 -18.09 -0.87 12.52
C TRP A 250 -17.10 0.25 12.22
N LEU A 251 -16.15 -0.06 11.34
CA LEU A 251 -15.21 0.88 10.76
C LEU A 251 -15.34 0.78 9.24
N ASN A 252 -15.74 1.86 8.59
CA ASN A 252 -15.84 1.94 7.15
C ASN A 252 -14.63 2.70 6.60
N ALA A 253 -13.77 2.01 5.85
CA ALA A 253 -12.60 2.61 5.20
C ALA A 253 -12.86 2.81 3.70
N SER A 254 -12.46 3.97 3.19
CA SER A 254 -12.58 4.32 1.77
C SER A 254 -11.27 4.05 1.04
N ILE A 255 -11.27 3.13 0.09
CA ILE A 255 -10.08 2.70 -0.65
C ILE A 255 -10.21 3.07 -2.12
N SER A 256 -9.17 3.67 -2.71
CA SER A 256 -9.16 3.97 -4.15
C SER A 256 -9.32 2.69 -4.97
N GLN A 257 -10.15 2.74 -6.02
CA GLN A 257 -10.32 1.63 -6.96
C GLN A 257 -9.01 1.16 -7.62
N SER A 258 -8.01 2.04 -7.75
CA SER A 258 -6.69 1.70 -8.32
C SER A 258 -5.93 0.67 -7.48
N THR A 259 -6.26 0.57 -6.18
CA THR A 259 -5.60 -0.31 -5.21
C THR A 259 -6.41 -1.59 -4.96
N ALA A 260 -7.55 -1.75 -5.64
CA ALA A 260 -8.46 -2.89 -5.44
C ALA A 260 -7.78 -4.25 -5.65
N GLU A 261 -6.83 -4.35 -6.58
CA GLU A 261 -6.10 -5.59 -6.86
C GLU A 261 -5.28 -6.09 -5.65
N LEU A 262 -4.84 -5.19 -4.77
CA LEU A 262 -4.07 -5.53 -3.57
C LEU A 262 -4.96 -6.13 -2.46
N LEU A 263 -6.28 -5.97 -2.55
CA LEU A 263 -7.23 -6.42 -1.55
C LEU A 263 -7.55 -7.91 -1.75
N ASN A 264 -6.66 -8.78 -1.31
CA ASN A 264 -6.93 -10.22 -1.20
C ASN A 264 -7.45 -10.58 0.21
N LYS A 265 -8.07 -11.75 0.36
CA LYS A 265 -8.65 -12.20 1.65
C LYS A 265 -7.61 -12.47 2.76
N GLU A 266 -6.33 -12.49 2.43
CA GLU A 266 -5.24 -12.81 3.36
C GLU A 266 -4.62 -11.56 3.98
N VAL A 267 -5.01 -10.39 3.51
CA VAL A 267 -4.59 -9.10 4.04
C VAL A 267 -5.00 -8.94 5.50
N GLN A 268 -4.04 -8.47 6.31
CA GLN A 268 -4.32 -8.00 7.66
C GLN A 268 -4.30 -6.47 7.70
N PHE A 269 -5.31 -5.91 8.35
CA PHE A 269 -5.41 -4.49 8.59
C PHE A 269 -5.05 -4.17 10.04
N SER A 270 -4.34 -3.05 10.23
CA SER A 270 -4.22 -2.42 11.53
C SER A 270 -5.00 -1.12 11.55
N VAL A 271 -5.59 -0.78 12.70
CA VAL A 271 -6.40 0.42 12.86
C VAL A 271 -5.66 1.39 13.77
N ALA A 272 -5.48 2.61 13.30
CA ALA A 272 -4.94 3.72 14.08
C ALA A 272 -6.02 4.77 14.29
N ILE A 273 -6.21 5.21 15.53
CA ILE A 273 -7.24 6.19 15.87
C ILE A 273 -6.55 7.40 16.50
N PRO A 274 -6.62 8.59 15.88
CA PRO A 274 -5.90 9.78 16.36
C PRO A 274 -6.23 10.17 17.81
N ALA A 275 -7.46 9.92 18.25
CA ALA A 275 -7.89 10.17 19.62
C ALA A 275 -7.19 9.27 20.66
N TYR A 276 -6.65 8.12 20.23
CA TYR A 276 -6.04 7.12 21.08
C TYR A 276 -4.75 6.54 20.45
N PRO A 277 -3.67 7.35 20.33
CA PRO A 277 -2.48 6.97 19.56
C PRO A 277 -1.71 5.77 20.14
N ASN A 278 -1.85 5.52 21.45
CA ASN A 278 -1.16 4.42 22.14
C ASN A 278 -2.02 3.15 22.28
N HIS A 279 -3.27 3.18 21.80
CA HIS A 279 -4.14 2.01 21.84
C HIS A 279 -4.11 1.28 20.50
N GLN A 280 -3.94 -0.04 20.56
CA GLN A 280 -4.11 -0.91 19.40
C GLN A 280 -5.53 -1.46 19.39
N PHE A 281 -6.23 -1.25 18.28
CA PHE A 281 -7.55 -1.81 18.08
C PHE A 281 -7.48 -2.98 17.12
N LYS A 282 -8.04 -4.12 17.56
CA LYS A 282 -8.08 -5.34 16.76
C LYS A 282 -9.31 -5.33 15.85
N VAL A 283 -9.07 -5.60 14.57
CA VAL A 283 -10.11 -5.93 13.60
C VAL A 283 -10.44 -7.40 13.74
N ASN A 284 -11.69 -7.73 14.06
CA ASN A 284 -12.11 -9.13 14.24
C ASN A 284 -12.45 -9.78 12.90
N ASN A 285 -13.14 -9.04 12.04
CA ASN A 285 -13.59 -9.48 10.75
C ASN A 285 -13.67 -8.26 9.82
N TRP A 286 -13.50 -8.46 8.53
CA TRP A 286 -13.66 -7.41 7.54
C TRP A 286 -14.21 -7.97 6.25
N LEU A 287 -14.89 -7.11 5.49
CA LEU A 287 -15.43 -7.44 4.18
C LEU A 287 -15.30 -6.25 3.24
N ILE A 288 -15.11 -6.54 1.96
CA ILE A 288 -15.20 -5.56 0.90
C ILE A 288 -16.67 -5.47 0.50
N LEU A 289 -17.24 -4.26 0.55
CA LEU A 289 -18.60 -4.06 0.10
C LEU A 289 -18.71 -4.28 -1.42
N PRO A 290 -19.79 -4.89 -1.92
CA PRO A 290 -19.92 -5.27 -3.33
C PRO A 290 -20.12 -4.06 -4.26
N SER A 291 -20.46 -2.90 -3.69
CA SER A 291 -20.66 -1.66 -4.45
C SER A 291 -19.52 -0.68 -4.16
N ALA A 292 -19.04 -0.06 -5.24
CA ALA A 292 -18.16 1.10 -5.15
C ALA A 292 -19.02 2.37 -5.02
N ASP A 293 -18.50 3.35 -4.29
CA ASP A 293 -19.08 4.68 -4.22
C ASP A 293 -18.71 5.45 -5.51
N ALA A 294 -19.72 5.80 -6.30
CA ALA A 294 -19.54 6.48 -7.58
C ALA A 294 -19.10 7.95 -7.42
N ALA A 295 -19.42 8.60 -6.30
CA ALA A 295 -19.09 9.99 -6.05
C ALA A 295 -17.60 10.14 -5.70
N SER A 296 -17.08 9.27 -4.83
CA SER A 296 -15.67 9.27 -4.42
C SER A 296 -14.78 8.37 -5.27
N ARG A 297 -15.35 7.50 -6.12
CA ARG A 297 -14.65 6.42 -6.86
C ARG A 297 -13.85 5.51 -5.93
N THR A 298 -14.41 5.22 -4.76
CA THR A 298 -13.79 4.35 -3.75
C THR A 298 -14.56 3.06 -3.56
N ILE A 299 -13.83 2.00 -3.21
CA ILE A 299 -14.38 0.76 -2.69
C ILE A 299 -14.38 0.88 -1.17
N ASN A 300 -15.50 0.50 -0.55
CA ASN A 300 -15.65 0.57 0.89
C ASN A 300 -15.31 -0.77 1.53
N ILE A 301 -14.35 -0.77 2.46
CA ILE A 301 -14.12 -1.90 3.35
C ILE A 301 -14.87 -1.64 4.65
N ARG A 302 -15.64 -2.62 5.09
CA ARG A 302 -16.28 -2.62 6.40
C ARG A 302 -15.56 -3.61 7.31
N ALA A 303 -15.03 -3.11 8.41
CA ALA A 303 -14.35 -3.88 9.44
C ALA A 303 -15.13 -3.84 10.76
N GLU A 304 -15.16 -4.96 11.48
CA GLU A 304 -15.72 -5.03 12.83
C GLU A 304 -14.63 -4.76 13.86
N ILE A 305 -14.84 -3.75 14.70
CA ILE A 305 -13.91 -3.30 15.73
C ILE A 305 -14.51 -3.52 17.12
N THR A 306 -13.75 -4.17 17.99
CA THR A 306 -14.19 -4.41 19.38
C THR A 306 -14.02 -3.13 20.20
N ASN A 307 -15.09 -2.70 20.86
CA ASN A 307 -15.10 -1.51 21.71
C ASN A 307 -15.34 -1.88 23.18
N GLY A 308 -14.46 -2.70 23.77
CA GLY A 308 -14.66 -3.24 25.12
C GLY A 308 -14.62 -2.19 26.23
N GLU A 309 -13.79 -1.16 26.06
CA GLU A 309 -13.61 -0.06 27.04
C GLU A 309 -14.55 1.13 26.77
N ASN A 310 -15.47 1.02 25.81
CA ASN A 310 -16.35 2.11 25.36
C ASN A 310 -15.61 3.42 25.01
N LEU A 311 -14.34 3.31 24.60
CA LEU A 311 -13.53 4.46 24.18
C LEU A 311 -14.00 4.99 22.83
N LEU A 312 -14.28 4.08 21.90
CA LEU A 312 -14.66 4.40 20.53
C LEU A 312 -16.08 4.94 20.49
N LYS A 313 -16.25 6.06 19.80
CA LYS A 313 -17.55 6.69 19.58
C LYS A 313 -17.82 6.75 18.07
N PRO A 314 -19.04 6.42 17.62
CA PRO A 314 -19.45 6.66 16.25
C PRO A 314 -19.25 8.12 15.84
N GLY A 315 -18.85 8.34 14.59
CA GLY A 315 -18.44 9.64 14.03
C GLY A 315 -16.97 9.98 14.26
N MET A 316 -16.20 9.16 15.00
CA MET A 316 -14.75 9.33 15.09
C MET A 316 -14.07 8.93 13.78
N THR A 317 -13.08 9.72 13.37
CA THR A 317 -12.17 9.38 12.28
C THR A 317 -11.15 8.35 12.72
N ALA A 318 -10.82 7.42 11.84
CA ALA A 318 -9.80 6.41 12.01
C ALA A 318 -8.96 6.29 10.73
N TYR A 319 -7.83 5.61 10.84
CA TYR A 319 -6.99 5.24 9.72
C TYR A 319 -6.87 3.73 9.66
N LEU A 320 -7.13 3.17 8.48
CA LEU A 320 -6.93 1.76 8.19
C LEU A 320 -5.60 1.60 7.47
N ASN A 321 -4.64 0.97 8.13
CA ASN A 321 -3.34 0.68 7.55
C ASN A 321 -3.35 -0.72 6.96
N LEU A 322 -2.98 -0.79 5.69
CA LEU A 322 -2.83 -1.99 4.88
C LEU A 322 -1.35 -2.29 4.72
N VAL A 323 -0.91 -3.44 5.23
CA VAL A 323 0.39 -4.02 4.88
C VAL A 323 0.14 -5.22 3.99
N ALA A 324 0.65 -5.18 2.76
CA ALA A 324 0.46 -6.24 1.78
C ALA A 324 1.74 -6.50 0.99
N GLU A 325 1.90 -7.73 0.52
CA GLU A 325 2.98 -8.13 -0.39
C GLU A 325 2.40 -8.42 -1.77
N ASP A 326 3.00 -7.89 -2.83
CA ASP A 326 2.67 -8.28 -4.21
C ASP A 326 3.31 -9.62 -4.58
N LYS A 327 3.00 -10.08 -5.81
CA LYS A 327 3.72 -11.16 -6.46
C LYS A 327 5.20 -10.84 -6.61
N GLU A 328 6.01 -11.90 -6.64
CA GLU A 328 7.45 -11.76 -6.87
C GLU A 328 7.75 -11.16 -8.25
N SER A 329 8.70 -10.24 -8.30
CA SER A 329 9.15 -9.56 -9.51
C SER A 329 10.60 -9.08 -9.36
N LEU A 330 11.17 -8.52 -10.43
CA LEU A 330 12.46 -7.84 -10.37
C LEU A 330 12.28 -6.52 -9.63
N LEU A 331 13.02 -6.32 -8.55
CA LEU A 331 12.96 -5.14 -7.71
C LEU A 331 14.23 -4.32 -7.84
N ILE A 332 14.04 -3.03 -8.09
CA ILE A 332 15.10 -2.02 -8.14
C ILE A 332 14.71 -0.79 -7.32
N PRO A 333 15.67 -0.05 -6.75
CA PRO A 333 15.37 1.23 -6.12
C PRO A 333 14.74 2.18 -7.15
N SER A 334 13.65 2.87 -6.79
CA SER A 334 12.93 3.77 -7.72
C SER A 334 13.83 4.86 -8.30
N GLN A 335 14.82 5.32 -7.53
CA GLN A 335 15.82 6.31 -7.96
C GLN A 335 16.72 5.85 -9.12
N ALA A 336 16.73 4.55 -9.46
CA ALA A 336 17.50 4.02 -10.59
C ALA A 336 16.75 4.11 -11.93
N ILE A 337 15.49 4.54 -11.92
CA ILE A 337 14.65 4.63 -13.11
C ILE A 337 14.73 6.04 -13.65
N VAL A 338 14.99 6.15 -14.95
CA VAL A 338 14.83 7.38 -15.71
C VAL A 338 13.55 7.24 -16.52
N ASP A 339 12.60 8.15 -16.29
CA ASP A 339 11.34 8.21 -17.03
C ASP A 339 11.31 9.50 -17.86
N SER A 340 11.38 9.34 -19.19
CA SER A 340 11.29 10.45 -20.14
C SER A 340 9.85 10.75 -20.58
N GLY A 341 8.87 10.04 -20.04
CA GLY A 341 7.45 10.06 -20.43
C GLY A 341 7.13 9.25 -21.69
N LYS A 342 8.09 9.08 -22.61
CA LYS A 342 7.96 8.20 -23.79
C LYS A 342 8.54 6.82 -23.55
N GLU A 343 9.62 6.76 -22.78
CA GLU A 343 10.30 5.53 -22.42
C GLU A 343 10.83 5.56 -21.00
N GLN A 344 10.90 4.37 -20.41
CA GLN A 344 11.49 4.12 -19.10
C GLN A 344 12.72 3.25 -19.30
N HIS A 345 13.85 3.69 -18.75
CA HIS A 345 15.09 2.94 -18.83
C HIS A 345 15.87 3.04 -17.50
N VAL A 346 16.89 2.20 -17.39
CA VAL A 346 17.87 2.22 -16.30
C VAL A 346 19.27 2.16 -16.88
N ILE A 347 20.27 2.58 -16.10
CA ILE A 347 21.68 2.43 -16.48
C ILE A 347 22.26 1.20 -15.77
N ALA A 348 22.51 0.13 -16.52
CA ALA A 348 23.20 -1.07 -16.05
C ALA A 348 24.73 -0.90 -16.18
N VAL A 349 25.49 -1.60 -15.34
CA VAL A 349 26.95 -1.62 -15.40
C VAL A 349 27.42 -2.95 -15.99
N GLY A 350 28.07 -2.90 -17.14
CA GLY A 350 28.66 -4.05 -17.81
C GLY A 350 29.85 -4.62 -17.06
N LYS A 351 30.33 -5.79 -17.49
CA LYS A 351 31.45 -6.50 -16.84
C LYS A 351 32.76 -5.70 -16.87
N ASP A 352 32.93 -4.87 -17.89
CA ASP A 352 34.13 -4.06 -18.11
C ASP A 352 34.00 -2.63 -17.52
N GLY A 353 32.96 -2.37 -16.73
CA GLY A 353 32.69 -1.05 -16.14
C GLY A 353 32.02 -0.06 -17.09
N GLU A 354 31.58 -0.52 -18.26
CA GLU A 354 30.75 0.27 -19.19
C GLU A 354 29.34 0.53 -18.62
N PHE A 355 28.77 1.69 -18.92
CA PHE A 355 27.40 2.05 -18.54
C PHE A 355 26.47 1.84 -19.73
N ILE A 356 25.50 0.93 -19.59
CA ILE A 356 24.62 0.48 -20.68
C ILE A 356 23.18 0.90 -20.35
N PRO A 357 22.58 1.81 -21.14
CA PRO A 357 21.15 2.11 -21.00
C PRO A 357 20.33 0.88 -21.40
N LYS A 358 19.39 0.49 -20.55
CA LYS A 358 18.48 -0.64 -20.77
C LYS A 358 17.04 -0.21 -20.55
N LYS A 359 16.22 -0.40 -21.57
CA LYS A 359 14.77 -0.21 -21.49
C LYS A 359 14.16 -1.19 -20.49
N VAL A 360 13.29 -0.68 -19.63
CA VAL A 360 12.56 -1.48 -18.64
C VAL A 360 11.08 -1.21 -18.74
N ARG A 361 10.26 -2.15 -18.27
CA ARG A 361 8.82 -1.94 -18.09
C ARG A 361 8.48 -1.96 -16.62
N VAL A 362 8.07 -0.80 -16.11
CA VAL A 362 7.59 -0.64 -14.73
C VAL A 362 6.19 -1.25 -14.60
N ILE A 363 5.98 -2.02 -13.53
CA ILE A 363 4.66 -2.57 -13.18
C ILE A 363 4.02 -1.69 -12.11
N LYS A 364 4.70 -1.56 -10.97
CA LYS A 364 4.22 -0.86 -9.76
C LYS A 364 5.39 -0.33 -8.96
N GLU A 365 5.13 0.69 -8.15
CA GLU A 365 6.11 1.31 -7.26
C GLU A 365 5.54 1.37 -5.84
N SER A 366 6.38 1.06 -4.85
CA SER A 366 6.03 1.18 -3.42
C SER A 366 7.29 1.24 -2.56
N GLN A 367 7.24 2.01 -1.45
CA GLN A 367 8.32 2.09 -0.46
C GLN A 367 9.72 2.30 -1.06
N GLN A 368 9.87 3.22 -2.03
CA GLN A 368 11.14 3.53 -2.73
C GLN A 368 11.71 2.39 -3.59
N MET A 369 10.93 1.34 -3.80
CA MET A 369 11.25 0.22 -4.66
C MET A 369 10.26 0.15 -5.81
N THR A 370 10.73 -0.21 -6.98
CA THR A 370 9.92 -0.38 -8.18
C THR A 370 10.03 -1.81 -8.69
N ALA A 371 8.88 -2.40 -9.00
CA ALA A 371 8.74 -3.70 -9.63
C ALA A 371 8.82 -3.58 -11.15
N ILE A 372 9.68 -4.40 -11.76
CA ILE A 372 9.97 -4.44 -13.19
C ILE A 372 9.54 -5.78 -13.77
N SER A 373 8.83 -5.77 -14.90
CA SER A 373 8.40 -7.01 -15.58
C SER A 373 9.43 -7.56 -16.57
N GLU A 374 10.18 -6.68 -17.23
CA GLU A 374 11.13 -7.02 -18.29
C GLU A 374 12.27 -5.99 -18.39
N GLY A 375 13.39 -6.41 -18.97
CA GLY A 375 14.54 -5.55 -19.29
C GLY A 375 15.80 -5.79 -18.44
N LEU A 376 15.69 -6.54 -17.34
CA LEU A 376 16.79 -6.76 -16.38
C LEU A 376 16.93 -8.23 -15.97
N GLN A 377 18.10 -8.57 -15.43
CA GLN A 377 18.39 -9.88 -14.84
C GLN A 377 18.73 -9.76 -13.35
N VAL A 378 18.44 -10.81 -12.58
CA VAL A 378 18.78 -10.87 -11.15
C VAL A 378 20.30 -10.79 -10.98
N GLY A 379 20.76 -9.96 -10.04
CA GLY A 379 22.17 -9.75 -9.76
C GLY A 379 22.84 -8.69 -10.65
N GLU A 380 22.16 -8.21 -11.69
CA GLU A 380 22.70 -7.18 -12.57
C GLU A 380 22.93 -5.87 -11.81
N PRO A 381 24.13 -5.26 -11.85
CA PRO A 381 24.39 -4.01 -11.16
C PRO A 381 23.80 -2.83 -11.95
N ILE A 382 23.00 -2.01 -11.27
CA ILE A 382 22.38 -0.80 -11.83
C ILE A 382 22.79 0.44 -11.04
N VAL A 383 22.89 1.57 -11.71
CA VAL A 383 23.26 2.85 -11.10
C VAL A 383 22.06 3.43 -10.33
N THR A 384 22.29 3.81 -9.07
CA THR A 384 21.27 4.42 -8.20
C THR A 384 21.60 5.85 -7.80
N GLN A 385 22.87 6.23 -7.79
CA GLN A 385 23.34 7.57 -7.46
C GLN A 385 24.24 8.10 -8.58
N GLY A 386 24.07 9.36 -8.95
CA GLY A 386 24.77 9.98 -10.10
C GLY A 386 24.15 9.66 -11.46
N ILE A 387 22.95 9.05 -11.48
CA ILE A 387 22.29 8.56 -12.71
C ILE A 387 22.14 9.64 -13.78
N PHE A 388 21.76 10.87 -13.41
CA PHE A 388 21.53 11.96 -14.37
C PHE A 388 22.75 12.31 -15.22
N LEU A 389 23.94 12.39 -14.60
CA LEU A 389 25.16 12.75 -15.34
C LEU A 389 25.65 11.59 -16.21
N ILE A 390 25.53 10.36 -15.71
CA ILE A 390 25.86 9.16 -16.49
C ILE A 390 24.91 9.00 -17.67
N ASP A 391 23.61 9.23 -17.46
CA ASP A 391 22.58 9.21 -18.50
C ASP A 391 22.80 10.33 -19.54
N SER A 392 23.14 11.54 -19.09
CA SER A 392 23.51 12.65 -19.98
C SER A 392 24.70 12.31 -20.86
N GLU A 393 25.75 11.71 -20.28
CA GLU A 393 26.93 11.26 -21.03
C GLU A 393 26.58 10.12 -22.00
N ALA A 394 25.75 9.17 -21.58
CA ALA A 394 25.25 8.09 -22.43
C ALA A 394 24.42 8.63 -23.61
N ASN A 395 23.64 9.69 -23.39
CA ASN A 395 22.84 10.35 -24.42
C ASN A 395 23.75 11.08 -25.42
N ILE A 396 24.73 11.85 -24.95
CA ILE A 396 25.72 12.55 -25.79
C ILE A 396 26.55 11.56 -26.62
N ALA A 397 26.96 10.43 -26.02
CA ALA A 397 27.68 9.36 -26.69
C ALA A 397 26.78 8.52 -27.64
N GLY A 398 25.50 8.86 -27.77
CA GLY A 398 24.53 8.19 -28.64
C GLY A 398 24.12 6.79 -28.19
N ALA A 399 24.43 6.39 -26.95
CA ALA A 399 24.09 5.06 -26.43
C ALA A 399 22.58 4.87 -26.28
N LEU A 400 21.83 5.92 -25.92
CA LEU A 400 20.35 5.87 -25.85
C LEU A 400 19.74 5.63 -27.24
N ALA A 401 20.19 6.35 -28.27
CA ALA A 401 19.71 6.15 -29.64
C ALA A 401 20.02 4.73 -30.17
N ARG A 402 21.17 4.15 -29.80
CA ARG A 402 21.50 2.74 -30.11
C ARG A 402 20.56 1.77 -29.39
N MET A 403 20.25 2.01 -28.12
CA MET A 403 19.27 1.22 -27.36
C MET A 403 17.88 1.26 -28.01
N GLU A 404 17.39 2.44 -28.38
CA GLU A 404 16.09 2.62 -29.04
C GLU A 404 16.02 1.82 -30.36
N ALA A 405 17.03 1.97 -31.22
CA ALA A 405 17.10 1.26 -32.51
C ALA A 405 17.12 -0.27 -32.36
N LEU A 406 17.82 -0.78 -31.33
CA LEU A 406 17.83 -2.22 -31.02
C LEU A 406 16.48 -2.73 -30.53
N SER A 407 15.69 -1.88 -29.87
CA SER A 407 14.35 -2.25 -29.39
C SER A 407 13.30 -2.28 -30.51
N GLU A 408 13.39 -1.37 -31.50
CA GLU A 408 12.50 -1.37 -32.66
C GLU A 408 12.70 -2.58 -33.56
N GLN A 409 13.96 -3.02 -33.73
CA GLN A 409 14.30 -4.23 -34.50
C GLN A 409 13.84 -5.53 -33.81
N ALA A 410 13.67 -5.52 -32.49
CA ALA A 410 13.19 -6.67 -31.71
C ALA A 410 11.65 -6.79 -31.68
N THR A 411 10.91 -5.81 -32.21
CA THR A 411 9.45 -5.84 -32.30
C THR A 411 9.04 -6.41 -33.67
N PRO A 412 8.41 -7.60 -33.77
CA PRO A 412 8.02 -8.13 -35.07
C PRO A 412 6.96 -7.23 -35.70
N SER A 413 7.26 -6.75 -36.90
CA SER A 413 6.36 -5.96 -37.75
C SER A 413 5.18 -6.82 -38.20
N ASN A 414 4.10 -6.84 -37.41
CA ASN A 414 2.78 -7.22 -37.91
C ASN A 414 2.21 -6.07 -38.76
N HIS A 415 2.78 -5.87 -39.95
CA HIS A 415 2.08 -5.22 -41.05
C HIS A 415 1.33 -6.30 -41.84
N SER A 416 0.11 -6.63 -41.42
CA SER A 416 -0.84 -7.30 -42.29
C SER A 416 -1.30 -6.31 -43.34
N SER A 417 -0.68 -6.39 -44.53
CA SER A 417 -1.23 -5.84 -45.75
C SER A 417 -2.61 -6.45 -46.00
N HIS A 418 -3.67 -5.69 -45.70
CA HIS A 418 -5.02 -5.99 -46.15
C HIS A 418 -5.04 -5.84 -47.68
N LYS A 419 -4.77 -6.93 -48.39
CA LYS A 419 -4.97 -7.01 -49.83
C LYS A 419 -6.44 -7.34 -50.06
N SER A 420 -7.20 -6.32 -50.42
CA SER A 420 -8.54 -6.43 -50.98
C SER A 420 -8.45 -7.33 -52.21
N GLN A 421 -9.20 -8.43 -52.22
CA GLN A 421 -9.56 -9.12 -53.45
C GLN A 421 -11.03 -8.81 -53.74
N GLU A 422 -11.25 -8.27 -54.93
CA GLU A 422 -12.52 -8.23 -55.65
C GLU A 422 -13.10 -9.62 -55.89
#